data_AF-A0A951GYI7-F1
#
_entry.id   AF-A0A951GYI7-F1
#
_cell.length_a   1.000
_cell.length_b   1.000
_cell.length_c   1.000
_cell.angle_alpha   90.00
_cell.angle_beta   90.00
_cell.angle_gamma   90.00
#
_symmetry.space_group_name_H-M   'P 1'
#
loop_
_entity.id
_entity.type
_entity.pdbx_description
1 polymer ?
#
loop_
_entity_poly.entity_id
_entity_poly.type
_entity_poly.pdbx_seq_one_letter_code
_entity_poly.pdbx_strand_id
1 'polypeptide(L)' 'HTIRYRFERVRELSGLDVSSTDGREKLSLGLKAMRVLGIAAPRGPATEPGAEGGRVPR' A
#
# COMPACT_ATOMS: atom_id res chain seq x y z
N HIS A 1 4.43 12.42 5.16
CA HIS A 1 3.08 12.24 4.57
C HIS A 1 2.12 11.58 5.56
N THR A 2 0.87 12.03 5.63
CA THR A 2 -0.17 11.47 6.52
C THR A 2 -0.83 10.22 5.93
N ILE A 3 -1.58 9.46 6.73
CA ILE A 3 -2.33 8.28 6.28
C ILE A 3 -3.37 8.66 5.20
N ARG A 4 -4.08 9.78 5.40
CA ARG A 4 -5.10 10.28 4.46
C ARG A 4 -4.53 10.48 3.06
N TYR A 5 -3.40 11.18 2.95
CA TYR A 5 -2.71 11.39 1.68
C TYR A 5 -2.39 10.08 0.96
N ARG A 6 -1.99 9.04 1.72
CA ARG A 6 -1.63 7.74 1.14
C ARG A 6 -2.84 7.01 0.58
N PHE A 7 -3.99 7.11 1.25
CA PHE A 7 -5.23 6.52 0.76
C PHE A 7 -5.80 7.27 -0.45
N GLU A 8 -5.72 8.60 -0.46
CA GLU A 8 -6.04 9.40 -1.65
C GLU A 8 -5.16 8.96 -2.83
N ARG A 9 -3.86 8.79 -2.60
CA ARG A 9 -2.94 8.33 -3.65
C ARG A 9 -3.23 6.92 -4.16
N VAL A 10 -3.62 5.99 -3.28
CA VAL A 10 -4.06 4.64 -3.68
C VAL A 10 -5.30 4.72 -4.57
N ARG A 11 -6.27 5.57 -4.22
CA ARG A 11 -7.48 5.78 -5.02
C ARG A 11 -7.16 6.37 -6.39
N GLU A 12 -6.28 7.36 -6.47
CA GLU A 12 -5.83 7.94 -7.74
C GLU A 12 -5.15 6.92 -8.66
N LEU A 13 -4.30 6.06 -8.09
CA LEU A 13 -3.47 5.13 -8.88
C LEU A 13 -4.20 3.84 -9.29
N SER A 14 -5.09 3.35 -8.43
CA SER A 14 -5.74 2.04 -8.63
C SER A 14 -7.24 2.13 -8.91
N GLY A 15 -7.86 3.30 -8.69
CA GLY A 15 -9.31 3.45 -8.68
C GLY A 15 -10.01 2.82 -7.46
N LEU A 16 -9.26 2.15 -6.57
CA LEU A 16 -9.82 1.48 -5.39
C LEU A 16 -9.84 2.41 -4.19
N ASP A 17 -11.02 2.58 -3.59
CA ASP A 17 -11.19 3.33 -2.34
C ASP A 17 -11.02 2.40 -1.13
N VAL A 18 -10.03 2.70 -0.28
CA VAL A 18 -9.71 1.93 0.93
C VAL A 18 -10.80 2.08 2.01
N SER A 19 -11.59 3.16 1.96
CA SER A 19 -12.71 3.37 2.89
C SER A 19 -13.93 2.53 2.52
N SER A 20 -14.05 2.13 1.25
CA SER A 20 -15.10 1.22 0.75
C SER A 20 -14.76 -0.23 1.06
N THR A 21 -15.77 -1.03 1.42
CA THR A 21 -15.62 -2.48 1.63
C THR A 21 -15.14 -3.18 0.36
N ASP A 22 -15.81 -2.97 -0.77
CA ASP A 22 -15.46 -3.58 -2.07
C ASP A 22 -14.04 -3.17 -2.53
N GLY A 23 -13.70 -1.88 -2.41
CA GLY A 23 -12.37 -1.38 -2.77
C GLY A 23 -11.26 -2.02 -1.92
N ARG A 24 -11.50 -2.14 -0.60
CA ARG A 24 -10.58 -2.80 0.32
C ARG A 24 -10.45 -4.30 0.08
N GLU A 25 -11.53 -4.99 -0.26
CA GLU A 25 -11.50 -6.42 -0.57
C GLU A 25 -10.71 -6.69 -1.86
N LYS A 26 -10.98 -5.94 -2.93
CA LYS A 26 -10.24 -6.01 -4.19
C LYS A 26 -8.76 -5.70 -4.01
N LEU A 27 -8.45 -4.64 -3.26
CA LEU A 27 -7.07 -4.27 -2.95
C LEU A 27 -6.36 -5.38 -2.15
N SER A 28 -7.03 -5.92 -1.13
CA SER A 28 -6.47 -7.01 -0.30
C SER A 28 -6.22 -8.28 -1.11
N LEU A 29 -7.12 -8.62 -2.03
CA LEU A 29 -6.96 -9.76 -2.92
C LEU A 29 -5.76 -9.55 -3.85
N GLY A 30 -5.64 -8.39 -4.49
CA GLY A 30 -4.51 -8.05 -5.35
C GLY A 30 -3.17 -8.15 -4.62
N LEU A 31 -3.08 -7.58 -3.41
CA LEU A 31 -1.88 -7.65 -2.59
C LEU A 31 -1.51 -9.09 -2.17
N LYS A 32 -2.50 -9.95 -1.92
CA LYS A 32 -2.27 -11.38 -1.64
C LYS A 32 -1.82 -12.12 -2.91
N ALA A 33 -2.47 -11.86 -4.04
CA ALA A 33 -2.16 -12.48 -5.33
C ALA A 33 -0.72 -12.18 -5.76
N MET A 34 -0.23 -10.96 -5.56
CA MET A 34 1.18 -10.61 -5.84
C MET A 34 2.18 -11.53 -5.15
N ARG A 35 1.91 -11.93 -3.88
CA ARG A 35 2.78 -12.86 -3.15
C ARG A 35 2.71 -14.27 -3.72
N VAL A 36 1.51 -14.76 -4.06
CA VAL A 36 1.31 -16.09 -4.65
C VAL A 36 2.00 -16.19 -6.01
N LEU A 37 1.95 -15.12 -6.80
CA LEU A 37 2.55 -15.04 -8.13
C LEU A 37 4.06 -14.75 -8.11
N GLY A 38 4.68 -14.62 -6.94
CA GLY A 38 6.11 -14.32 -6.82
C GLY A 38 6.51 -12.94 -7.33
N ILE A 39 5.57 -12.00 -7.46
CA ILE A 39 5.86 -10.63 -7.87
C ILE A 39 6.54 -9.92 -6.71
N ALA A 40 7.81 -9.57 -6.89
CA ALA A 40 8.56 -8.83 -5.90
C ALA A 40 7.83 -7.52 -5.57
N ALA A 41 7.62 -7.27 -4.28
CA ALA A 41 7.07 -5.99 -3.85
C ALA A 41 8.00 -4.87 -4.34
N PRO A 42 7.46 -3.82 -5.00
CA PRO A 42 8.22 -2.61 -5.25
C PRO A 42 8.85 -2.15 -3.93
N ARG A 43 10.07 -1.63 -3.99
CA ARG A 43 10.73 -1.01 -2.83
C ARG A 43 9.72 -0.03 -2.20
N GLY A 44 9.18 -0.45 -1.06
CA GLY A 44 7.99 0.18 -0.50
C GLY A 44 8.33 1.57 0.06
N PRO A 45 7.33 2.37 0.45
CA PRO A 45 7.55 3.70 1.01
C PRO A 45 8.48 3.74 2.22
N ALA A 46 8.67 2.62 2.93
CA ALA A 46 9.68 2.46 3.98
C ALA A 46 11.14 2.63 3.49
N THR A 47 11.33 2.74 2.18
CA THR A 47 12.61 2.95 1.51
C THR A 47 12.71 4.33 0.83
N GLU A 48 11.67 5.17 0.92
CA GLU A 48 11.69 6.54 0.44
C GLU A 48 12.47 7.45 1.42
N PRO A 49 13.19 8.49 0.93
CA PRO A 49 13.83 9.48 1.81
C PRO A 49 12.81 10.09 2.79
N GLY A 50 13.10 10.05 4.10
CA GLY A 50 12.22 10.56 5.15
C GLY A 50 11.28 9.52 5.80
N ALA A 51 11.36 8.24 5.42
CA ALA A 51 10.60 7.15 6.04
C ALA A 51 11.20 6.62 7.37
N GLU A 52 12.24 7.27 7.88
CA GLU A 52 13.08 6.80 9.01
C GLU A 52 12.36 6.83 10.35
N GLY A 53 11.38 7.73 10.52
CA GLY A 53 10.66 7.96 11.78
C GLY A 53 9.76 6.82 12.27
N GLY A 54 9.75 5.66 11.58
CA GLY A 54 8.93 4.50 11.94
C GLY A 54 9.65 3.16 11.85
N ARG A 55 10.99 3.12 11.71
CA ARG A 55 11.73 1.85 11.75
C ARG A 55 11.73 1.29 13.17
N VAL A 56 10.91 0.27 13.39
CA VAL A 56 11.02 -0.58 14.59
C VAL A 56 12.32 -1.40 14.48
N PRO A 57 13.21 -1.36 15.49
CA PRO A 57 14.35 -2.27 15.54
C PRO A 57 13.86 -3.72 15.49
N ARG A 58 14.59 -4.56 14.75
CA ARG A 58 14.30 -6.00 14.65
C ARG A 58 14.75 -6.75 15.90
#